data_AF-A0A382LSB8-F1
#
_entry.id   AF-A0A382LSB8-F1
#
_cell.length_a   1.000
_cell.length_b   1.000
_cell.length_c   1.000
_cell.angle_alpha   90.00
_cell.angle_beta   90.00
_cell.angle_gamma   90.00
#
_symmetry.space_group_name_H-M   'P 1'
#
loop_
_entity.id
_entity.type
_entity.pdbx_description
1 polymer ?
#
loop_
_entity_poly.entity_id
_entity_poly.type
_entity_poly.pdbx_seq_one_letter_code
_entity_poly.pdbx_strand_id
1 'polypeptide(L)'
;MSEIFNSEEMRRFEYGQFLKKDSYSFMQKAGKRVFEFINNNFKNKKSIIVLCGPGNNGGDGFVIARYLKNHGYPVKVYIYVNKNHYKGDALKALKEFKGELKKIDFFKLQNNALIVDA
;
A
#
# COMPACT_ATOMS: atom_id res chain seq x y z
N MET A 1 -12.15 -18.85 17.27
CA MET A 1 -13.02 -18.63 16.09
C MET A 1 -12.40 -17.50 15.28
N SER A 2 -12.22 -17.68 13.98
CA SER A 2 -11.87 -16.56 13.08
C SER A 2 -13.17 -15.82 12.76
N GLU A 3 -13.35 -14.65 13.37
CA GLU A 3 -14.47 -13.77 13.03
C GLU A 3 -14.25 -13.19 11.63
N ILE A 4 -15.27 -13.27 10.78
CA ILE A 4 -15.29 -12.69 9.43
C ILE A 4 -16.37 -11.62 9.44
N PHE A 5 -16.00 -10.39 9.09
CA PHE A 5 -16.89 -9.24 9.07
C PHE A 5 -17.28 -8.88 7.65
N ASN A 6 -18.51 -8.41 7.46
CA ASN A 6 -18.91 -7.81 6.20
C ASN A 6 -18.39 -6.36 6.08
N SER A 7 -18.53 -5.77 4.88
CA SER A 7 -17.99 -4.43 4.61
C SER A 7 -18.64 -3.31 5.43
N GLU A 8 -19.88 -3.48 5.87
CA GLU A 8 -20.59 -2.49 6.70
C GLU A 8 -20.08 -2.55 8.14
N GLU A 9 -19.93 -3.75 8.68
CA GLU A 9 -19.35 -3.98 10.01
C GLU A 9 -17.93 -3.42 10.09
N MET A 10 -17.09 -3.74 9.10
CA MET A 10 -15.72 -3.22 9.02
C MET A 10 -15.69 -1.69 9.04
N ARG A 11 -16.52 -1.04 8.19
CA ARG A 11 -16.63 0.42 8.15
C ARG A 11 -17.09 1.02 9.47
N ARG A 12 -18.05 0.39 10.15
CA ARG A 12 -18.53 0.83 11.47
C ARG A 12 -17.41 0.75 12.52
N PHE A 13 -16.62 -0.33 12.51
CA PHE A 13 -15.47 -0.48 13.40
C PHE A 13 -14.41 0.58 13.12
N GLU A 14 -14.02 0.76 11.85
CA GLU A 14 -13.04 1.77 11.43
C GLU A 14 -13.47 3.17 11.86
N TYR A 15 -14.72 3.55 11.57
CA TYR A 15 -15.27 4.84 11.98
C TYR A 15 -15.14 5.07 13.50
N GLY A 16 -15.54 4.08 14.31
CA GLY A 16 -15.41 4.15 15.76
C GLY A 16 -13.97 4.27 16.26
N GLN A 17 -12.99 3.72 15.53
CA GLN A 17 -11.56 3.86 15.86
C GLN A 17 -10.97 5.19 15.40
N PHE A 18 -11.38 5.69 14.24
CA PHE A 18 -10.88 6.94 13.67
C PHE A 18 -11.33 8.17 14.47
N LEU A 19 -12.42 8.07 15.23
CA LEU A 19 -12.80 9.08 16.23
C LEU A 19 -11.81 9.16 17.41
N LYS A 20 -11.05 8.10 17.68
CA LYS A 20 -10.16 7.98 18.85
C LYS A 20 -8.70 8.16 18.51
N LYS A 21 -8.31 7.85 17.28
CA LYS A 21 -6.92 7.82 16.80
C LYS A 21 -6.86 8.25 15.34
N ASP A 22 -5.75 8.88 14.97
CA ASP A 22 -5.49 9.29 13.58
C ASP A 22 -5.60 8.10 12.61
N SER A 23 -6.45 8.23 11.59
CA SER A 23 -6.70 7.21 10.57
C SER A 23 -5.41 6.87 9.81
N TYR A 24 -4.50 7.84 9.64
CA TYR A 24 -3.23 7.60 8.96
C TYR A 24 -2.32 6.64 9.73
N SER A 25 -2.39 6.63 11.07
CA SER A 25 -1.63 5.68 11.90
C SER A 25 -2.04 4.23 11.61
N PHE A 26 -3.32 3.98 11.30
CA PHE A 26 -3.79 2.64 10.95
C PHE A 26 -3.27 2.22 9.58
N MET A 27 -3.34 3.10 8.57
CA MET A 27 -2.75 2.87 7.24
C MET A 27 -1.25 2.56 7.33
N GLN A 28 -0.51 3.34 8.12
CA GLN A 28 0.91 3.09 8.36
C GLN A 28 1.17 1.70 8.97
N LYS A 29 0.34 1.28 9.93
CA LYS A 29 0.44 -0.05 10.55
C LYS A 29 0.10 -1.17 9.56
N ALA A 30 -0.99 -1.02 8.80
CA ALA A 30 -1.41 -2.00 7.80
C ALA A 30 -0.31 -2.22 6.76
N GLY A 31 0.17 -1.13 6.14
CA GLY A 31 1.26 -1.22 5.17
C GLY A 31 2.57 -1.76 5.75
N LYS A 32 2.91 -1.40 7.00
CA LYS A 32 4.08 -1.98 7.69
C LYS A 32 3.94 -3.49 7.89
N ARG A 33 2.77 -3.98 8.27
CA ARG A 33 2.53 -5.43 8.48
C ARG A 33 2.67 -6.21 7.18
N VAL A 34 2.17 -5.68 6.06
CA VAL A 34 2.36 -6.31 4.76
C VAL A 34 3.84 -6.31 4.36
N PHE A 35 4.57 -5.21 4.59
CA PHE A 35 6.02 -5.18 4.40
C PHE A 35 6.74 -6.26 5.24
N GLU A 36 6.43 -6.35 6.54
CA GLU A 36 7.03 -7.34 7.45
C GLU A 36 6.77 -8.77 6.96
N PHE A 37 5.55 -9.05 6.50
CA PHE A 37 5.21 -10.32 5.89
C PHE A 37 6.05 -10.60 4.65
N ILE A 38 6.15 -9.64 3.71
CA ILE A 38 6.95 -9.82 2.49
C ILE A 38 8.42 -10.06 2.85
N ASN A 39 8.96 -9.27 3.77
CA ASN A 39 10.37 -9.35 4.15
C ASN A 39 10.74 -10.67 4.83
N ASN A 40 9.81 -11.27 5.57
CA ASN A 40 10.06 -12.53 6.27
C ASN A 40 9.88 -13.75 5.37
N ASN A 41 9.04 -13.68 4.34
CA ASN A 41 8.66 -14.84 3.53
C ASN A 41 9.35 -14.90 2.16
N PHE A 42 9.81 -13.77 1.61
CA PHE A 42 10.43 -13.73 0.28
C PHE A 42 11.92 -13.41 0.35
N LYS A 43 12.75 -14.46 0.20
CA LYS A 43 14.21 -14.34 0.18
C LYS A 43 14.72 -13.67 -1.10
N ASN A 44 15.93 -13.12 -1.05
CA ASN A 44 16.69 -12.54 -2.18
C ASN A 44 16.14 -11.24 -2.79
N LYS A 45 15.39 -10.43 -2.02
CA LYS A 45 14.89 -9.10 -2.42
C LYS A 45 14.43 -9.04 -3.89
N LYS A 46 13.47 -9.90 -4.23
CA LYS A 46 12.88 -9.96 -5.59
C LYS A 46 12.42 -8.57 -6.05
N SER A 47 12.35 -8.36 -7.36
CA SER A 47 11.65 -7.19 -7.92
C SER A 47 10.20 -7.20 -7.43
N ILE A 48 9.74 -6.06 -6.92
CA ILE A 48 8.38 -5.90 -6.44
C ILE A 48 7.66 -4.85 -7.28
N ILE A 49 6.47 -5.19 -7.71
CA ILE A 49 5.54 -4.25 -8.32
C ILE A 49 4.41 -4.00 -7.33
N VAL A 50 4.17 -2.74 -7.00
CA VAL A 50 3.01 -2.33 -6.19
C VAL A 50 2.04 -1.61 -7.10
N LEU A 51 0.83 -2.12 -7.21
CA LEU A 51 -0.28 -1.49 -7.90
C LEU A 51 -1.07 -0.71 -6.86
N CYS A 52 -1.17 0.60 -7.03
CA CYS A 52 -1.86 1.50 -6.10
C CYS A 52 -3.13 2.06 -6.76
N GLY A 53 -4.29 1.58 -6.32
CA GLY A 53 -5.60 2.14 -6.63
C GLY A 53 -5.78 3.56 -6.07
N PRO A 54 -6.90 4.24 -6.36
CA PRO A 54 -7.10 5.65 -5.96
C PRO A 54 -7.52 5.85 -4.50
N GLY A 55 -7.89 4.78 -3.78
CA GLY A 55 -8.47 4.82 -2.44
C GLY A 55 -7.48 4.60 -1.29
N ASN A 56 -8.01 4.27 -0.11
CA ASN A 56 -7.22 4.02 1.10
C ASN A 56 -6.24 2.84 0.93
N ASN A 57 -6.66 1.76 0.28
CA ASN A 57 -5.79 0.62 0.01
C ASN A 57 -4.58 1.02 -0.87
N GLY A 58 -4.78 1.90 -1.86
CA GLY A 58 -3.65 2.46 -2.62
C GLY A 58 -2.69 3.27 -1.73
N GLY A 59 -3.23 3.93 -0.71
CA GLY A 59 -2.46 4.53 0.39
C GLY A 59 -1.61 3.51 1.16
N ASP A 60 -2.19 2.37 1.55
CA ASP A 60 -1.43 1.25 2.12
C ASP A 60 -0.33 0.78 1.17
N GLY A 61 -0.64 0.70 -0.13
CA GLY A 61 0.33 0.40 -1.19
C GLY A 61 1.54 1.35 -1.19
N PHE A 62 1.33 2.66 -1.05
CA PHE A 62 2.44 3.61 -0.95
C PHE A 62 3.26 3.44 0.34
N VAL A 63 2.60 3.11 1.47
CA VAL A 63 3.30 2.78 2.72
C VAL A 63 4.17 1.53 2.53
N ILE A 64 3.61 0.47 1.94
CA ILE A 64 4.31 -0.79 1.62
C ILE A 64 5.52 -0.49 0.73
N ALA A 65 5.30 0.22 -0.37
CA ALA A 65 6.34 0.58 -1.33
C ALA A 65 7.47 1.39 -0.69
N ARG A 66 7.14 2.33 0.21
CA ARG A 66 8.13 3.09 0.97
C ARG A 66 8.98 2.19 1.86
N TYR A 67 8.36 1.31 2.65
CA TYR A 67 9.09 0.39 3.51
C TYR A 67 10.00 -0.54 2.70
N LEU A 68 9.48 -1.17 1.64
CA LEU A 68 10.25 -2.03 0.75
C LEU A 68 11.44 -1.28 0.13
N LYS A 69 11.22 -0.07 -0.40
CA LYS A 69 12.29 0.76 -0.96
C LYS A 69 13.36 1.08 0.08
N ASN A 70 12.97 1.51 1.28
CA ASN A 70 13.90 1.85 2.36
C ASN A 70 14.72 0.64 2.84
N HIS A 71 14.24 -0.59 2.61
CA HIS A 71 14.96 -1.83 2.92
C HIS A 71 15.68 -2.42 1.69
N GLY A 72 15.83 -1.63 0.62
CA GLY A 72 16.64 -1.98 -0.55
C GLY A 72 15.99 -2.97 -1.52
N TYR A 73 14.66 -3.12 -1.49
CA TYR A 73 13.95 -3.86 -2.54
C TYR A 73 13.90 -3.02 -3.83
N PRO A 74 14.01 -3.66 -5.01
CA PRO A 74 13.72 -3.01 -6.28
C PRO A 74 12.20 -2.88 -6.43
N VAL A 75 11.66 -1.68 -6.16
CA VAL A 75 10.21 -1.43 -6.18
C VAL A 75 9.82 -0.57 -7.37
N LYS A 76 8.80 -1.01 -8.12
CA LYS A 76 8.08 -0.20 -9.11
C LYS A 76 6.66 0.04 -8.61
N VAL A 77 6.23 1.29 -8.60
CA VAL A 77 4.87 1.65 -8.20
C VAL A 77 4.09 2.11 -9.42
N TYR A 78 2.94 1.48 -9.66
CA TYR A 78 2.00 1.87 -10.70
C TYR A 78 0.75 2.47 -10.09
N ILE A 79 0.26 3.54 -10.70
CA ILE A 79 -0.99 4.22 -10.33
C ILE A 79 -1.95 4.23 -11.51
N TYR A 80 -3.23 4.09 -11.23
CA TYR A 80 -4.28 4.21 -12.24
C TYR A 80 -4.68 5.67 -12.49
N VAL A 81 -4.76 6.47 -11.42
CA VAL A 81 -5.15 7.88 -11.48
C VAL A 81 -3.94 8.80 -11.36
N ASN A 82 -4.09 10.05 -11.80
CA ASN A 82 -3.03 11.06 -11.62
C ASN A 82 -2.82 11.39 -10.13
N LYS A 83 -1.60 11.82 -9.77
CA LYS A 83 -1.21 12.11 -8.37
C LYS A 83 -2.16 13.07 -7.63
N ASN A 84 -2.78 14.00 -8.36
CA ASN A 84 -3.72 14.98 -7.84
C ASN A 84 -5.10 14.41 -7.45
N HIS A 85 -5.41 13.16 -7.81
CA HIS A 85 -6.65 12.50 -7.43
C HIS A 85 -6.59 11.88 -6.03
N TYR A 86 -5.38 11.60 -5.53
CA TYR A 86 -5.18 11.11 -4.17
C TYR A 86 -5.52 12.22 -3.16
N LYS A 87 -6.24 11.85 -2.11
CA LYS A 87 -6.68 12.76 -1.04
C LYS A 87 -6.46 12.12 0.32
N GLY A 88 -6.62 12.91 1.38
CA GLY A 88 -6.54 12.42 2.77
C GLY A 88 -5.26 11.65 3.04
N ASP A 89 -5.40 10.49 3.67
CA ASP A 89 -4.28 9.66 4.11
C ASP A 89 -3.50 9.03 2.95
N ALA A 90 -4.18 8.65 1.87
CA ALA A 90 -3.51 8.14 0.68
C ALA A 90 -2.58 9.19 0.05
N LEU A 91 -2.97 10.48 0.07
CA LEU A 91 -2.11 11.57 -0.37
C LEU A 91 -0.91 11.78 0.57
N LYS A 92 -1.08 11.64 1.89
CA LYS A 92 0.03 11.68 2.86
C LYS A 92 1.04 10.56 2.55
N ALA A 93 0.55 9.33 2.40
CA ALA A 93 1.36 8.17 2.05
C ALA A 93 2.11 8.38 0.72
N LEU A 94 1.42 8.91 -0.30
CA LEU A 94 2.01 9.24 -1.58
C LEU A 94 3.14 10.27 -1.48
N LYS A 95 2.95 11.34 -0.69
CA LYS A 95 3.98 12.37 -0.47
C LYS A 95 5.19 11.82 0.27
N GLU A 96 4.99 10.86 1.17
CA GLU A 96 6.07 10.18 1.88
C GLU A 96 6.78 9.13 1.02
N PHE A 97 6.12 8.59 0.00
CA PHE A 97 6.74 7.71 -1.00
C PHE A 97 7.61 8.53 -1.97
N LYS A 98 8.90 8.70 -1.60
CA LYS A 98 9.93 9.38 -2.41
C LYS A 98 10.43 8.49 -3.56
N GLY A 99 9.52 8.01 -4.41
CA GLY A 99 9.83 7.14 -5.54
C GLY A 99 9.20 7.59 -6.85
N GLU A 100 9.65 7.01 -7.95
CA GLU A 100 9.03 7.20 -9.26
C GLU A 100 7.65 6.52 -9.27
N LEU A 101 6.65 7.19 -9.85
CA LEU A 101 5.34 6.61 -10.13
C LEU A 101 5.22 6.39 -11.63
N LYS A 102 4.70 5.22 -12.01
CA LYS A 102 4.42 4.88 -13.40
C LYS A 102 2.90 4.80 -13.60
N LYS A 103 2.41 5.18 -14.78
CA LYS A 103 0.99 4.95 -15.11
C LYS A 103 0.78 3.48 -15.45
N ILE A 104 -0.37 2.93 -15.04
CA ILE A 104 -0.70 1.52 -15.30
C ILE A 104 -0.72 1.18 -16.80
N ASP A 105 -0.99 2.14 -17.67
CA ASP A 105 -0.94 1.97 -19.14
C ASP A 105 0.44 1.51 -19.64
N PHE A 106 1.50 1.80 -18.86
CA PHE A 106 2.87 1.37 -19.14
C PHE A 106 3.30 0.16 -18.30
N PHE A 107 2.35 -0.54 -17.67
CA PHE A 107 2.63 -1.73 -16.90
C PHE A 107 3.26 -2.81 -17.77
N LYS A 108 4.38 -3.33 -17.29
CA LYS A 108 5.06 -4.48 -17.88
C LYS A 108 5.30 -5.49 -16.79
N LEU A 109 4.73 -6.68 -16.97
CA LEU A 109 5.03 -7.80 -16.10
C LEU A 109 6.52 -8.13 -16.21
N GLN A 110 7.17 -8.34 -15.08
CA GLN A 110 8.55 -8.76 -15.02
C GLN A 110 8.63 -10.20 -14.54
N ASN A 111 9.51 -10.98 -15.17
CA ASN A 111 9.71 -12.37 -14.75
C ASN A 111 10.12 -12.42 -13.27
N ASN A 112 9.51 -13.34 -12.52
CA ASN A 112 9.75 -13.56 -11.09
C ASN A 112 9.49 -12.34 -10.18
N ALA A 113 8.73 -11.34 -10.62
CA ALA A 113 8.31 -10.25 -9.75
C ALA A 113 7.21 -10.68 -8.78
N LEU A 114 7.29 -10.19 -7.54
CA LEU A 114 6.16 -10.23 -6.60
C LEU A 114 5.26 -9.02 -6.88
N ILE A 115 3.96 -9.24 -7.03
CA ILE A 115 2.98 -8.16 -7.19
C ILE A 115 2.22 -7.98 -5.88
N VAL A 116 2.13 -6.72 -5.44
CA VAL A 116 1.24 -6.29 -4.37
C VAL A 116 0.09 -5.53 -5.03
N ASP A 117 -1.13 -6.05 -4.90
CA ASP A 117 -2.37 -5.42 -5.35
C ASP A 117 -2.98 -4.63 -4.19
N ALA A 118 -3.02 -3.31 -4.30
CA ALA A 118 -3.41 -2.39 -3.24
C ALA A 118 -4.36 -1.30 -3.76
#